data_AF-A0A7J3BA47-F1
#
_entry.id   AF-A0A7J3BA47-F1
#
_cell.length_a   1.000
_cell.length_b   1.000
_cell.length_c   1.000
_cell.angle_alpha   90.00
_cell.angle_beta   90.00
_cell.angle_gamma   90.00
#
_symmetry.space_group_name_H-M   'P 1'
#
loop_
_entity.id
_entity.type
_entity.pdbx_description
1 polymer ?
#
loop_
_entity_poly.entity_id
_entity_poly.type
_entity_poly.pdbx_seq_one_letter_code
_entity_poly.pdbx_strand_id
1 'polypeptide(L)'
;MLIVLANLMSISFADGETNIRNALSQLCNIATAFLAGSVVVLIILAAAVYGIGQIMGAETRARASVWATAMLTGAVIAIIIYVLTPLILQQLVPGGVGQVNIGAGGDPCAAIGGTSSESTS
;
A
#
# COMPACT_ATOMS: atom_id res chain seq x y z
N MET A 1 9.46 -15.73 6.42
CA MET A 1 8.21 -16.49 6.61
C MET A 1 7.87 -16.72 8.09
N LEU A 2 8.82 -17.17 8.92
CA LEU A 2 8.62 -17.34 10.38
C LEU A 2 8.27 -16.03 11.12
N ILE A 3 8.89 -14.91 10.72
CA ILE A 3 8.58 -13.56 11.23
C ILE A 3 7.14 -13.14 10.92
N VAL A 4 6.61 -13.46 9.74
CA VAL A 4 5.24 -13.08 9.35
C VAL A 4 4.20 -13.86 10.17
N LEU A 5 4.45 -15.16 10.39
CA LEU A 5 3.59 -16.03 11.21
C LEU A 5 3.59 -15.62 12.69
N ALA A 6 4.73 -15.19 13.24
CA ALA A 6 4.81 -14.73 14.63
C ALA A 6 4.00 -13.45 14.88
N ASN A 7 3.98 -12.51 13.93
CA ASN A 7 3.21 -11.27 14.04
C ASN A 7 1.69 -11.49 13.91
N LEU A 8 1.28 -12.49 13.11
CA LEU A 8 -0.15 -12.84 12.93
C LEU A 8 -0.78 -13.43 14.21
N MET A 9 -0.02 -14.17 15.00
CA MET A 9 -0.49 -14.76 16.27
C MET A 9 -0.71 -13.72 17.38
N SER A 10 0.02 -12.59 17.37
CA SER A 10 -0.16 -11.53 18.36
C SER A 10 -1.44 -10.72 18.15
N ILE A 11 -1.93 -10.65 16.91
CA ILE A 11 -3.12 -9.87 16.55
C ILE A 11 -4.41 -10.52 17.08
N SER A 12 -4.45 -11.84 17.26
CA SER A 12 -5.65 -12.54 17.73
C SER A 12 -5.94 -12.39 19.22
N PHE A 13 -5.00 -11.89 20.03
CA PHE A 13 -5.16 -11.73 21.48
C PHE A 13 -5.39 -10.28 21.94
N ALA A 14 -5.47 -9.32 21.02
CA ALA A 14 -5.81 -7.95 21.37
C ALA A 14 -7.33 -7.81 21.55
N ASP A 15 -7.78 -7.74 22.81
CA ASP A 15 -9.19 -7.50 23.20
C ASP A 15 -9.33 -6.05 23.68
N GLY A 16 -9.66 -5.14 22.77
CA GLY A 16 -9.67 -3.70 23.00
C GLY A 16 -10.11 -2.92 21.77
N GLU A 17 -11.39 -3.04 21.42
CA GLU A 17 -11.96 -2.64 20.12
C GLU A 17 -11.62 -1.21 19.68
N THR A 18 -11.55 -0.25 20.60
CA THR A 18 -11.23 1.16 20.30
C THR A 18 -9.73 1.42 20.10
N ASN A 19 -8.88 0.83 20.94
CA ASN A 19 -7.43 0.99 20.83
C ASN A 19 -6.88 0.26 19.60
N ILE A 20 -7.50 -0.86 19.21
CA ILE A 20 -7.15 -1.62 18.02
C ILE A 20 -7.47 -0.82 16.76
N ARG A 21 -8.66 -0.21 16.68
CA ARG A 21 -9.03 0.64 15.54
C ARG A 21 -8.09 1.84 15.38
N ASN A 22 -7.70 2.48 16.47
CA ASN A 22 -6.72 3.57 16.44
C ASN A 22 -5.33 3.10 16.01
N ALA A 23 -4.86 1.96 16.54
CA ALA A 23 -3.60 1.36 16.12
C ALA A 23 -3.61 0.96 14.63
N LEU A 24 -4.72 0.41 14.14
CA LEU A 24 -4.90 0.04 12.73
C LEU A 24 -4.92 1.26 11.81
N SER A 25 -5.52 2.38 12.24
CA SER A 25 -5.51 3.63 11.47
C SER A 25 -4.09 4.21 11.36
N GLN A 26 -3.34 4.23 12.46
CA GLN A 26 -1.93 4.66 12.44
C GLN A 26 -1.05 3.74 11.60
N LEU A 27 -1.23 2.42 11.74
CA LEU A 27 -0.52 1.43 10.93
C LEU A 27 -0.86 1.58 9.45
N CYS A 28 -2.13 1.83 9.13
CA CYS A 28 -2.58 2.08 7.77
C CYS A 28 -1.90 3.33 7.19
N ASN A 29 -1.83 4.43 7.95
CA ASN A 29 -1.23 5.68 7.47
C ASN A 29 0.28 5.54 7.23
N ILE A 30 0.96 4.80 8.11
CA ILE A 30 2.36 4.43 7.91
C ILE A 30 2.50 3.55 6.67
N ALA A 31 1.67 2.52 6.52
CA ALA A 31 1.72 1.61 5.38
C ALA A 31 1.46 2.30 4.04
N THR A 32 0.49 3.22 3.96
CA THR A 32 0.21 3.99 2.74
C THR A 32 1.34 4.97 2.41
N ALA A 33 1.92 5.63 3.42
CA ALA A 33 3.09 6.48 3.23
C ALA A 33 4.31 5.69 2.70
N PHE A 34 4.55 4.49 3.24
CA PHE A 34 5.59 3.60 2.74
C PHE A 34 5.27 3.10 1.32
N LEU A 35 4.01 2.76 1.02
CA LEU A 35 3.61 2.30 -0.31
C LEU A 35 3.86 3.39 -1.35
N ALA A 36 3.36 4.61 -1.11
CA ALA A 36 3.56 5.75 -2.01
C ALA A 36 5.04 6.11 -2.17
N GLY A 37 5.79 6.16 -1.06
CA GLY A 37 7.23 6.42 -1.10
C GLY A 37 8.00 5.37 -1.89
N SER A 38 7.65 4.08 -1.71
CA SER A 38 8.30 2.98 -2.42
C SER A 38 8.04 3.01 -3.92
N VAL A 39 6.83 3.33 -4.37
CA VAL A 39 6.50 3.40 -5.81
C VAL A 39 7.40 4.41 -6.54
N VAL A 40 7.57 5.60 -5.98
CA VAL A 40 8.42 6.65 -6.58
C VAL A 40 9.89 6.19 -6.63
N VAL A 41 10.39 5.61 -5.54
CA VAL A 41 11.78 5.12 -5.47
C VAL A 41 12.01 3.94 -6.42
N LEU A 42 11.06 3.01 -6.54
CA LEU A 42 11.14 1.85 -7.44
C LEU A 42 11.18 2.27 -8.91
N ILE A 43 10.41 3.30 -9.30
CA ILE A 43 10.44 3.83 -10.68
C ILE A 43 11.80 4.46 -10.99
N ILE A 44 12.35 5.25 -10.06
CA ILE A 44 13.66 5.89 -10.24
C ILE A 44 14.77 4.84 -10.30
N LEU A 45 14.74 3.83 -9.41
CA LEU A 45 15.68 2.71 -9.43
C LEU A 45 15.57 1.89 -10.70
N ALA A 46 14.36 1.62 -11.19
CA ALA A 46 14.18 0.91 -12.45
C ALA A 46 14.81 1.65 -13.63
N ALA A 47 14.62 2.98 -13.71
CA ALA A 47 15.24 3.82 -14.73
C ALA A 47 16.77 3.85 -14.61
N ALA A 48 17.30 4.00 -13.38
CA ALA A 48 18.73 3.99 -13.13
C ALA A 48 19.38 2.64 -13.45
N VAL A 49 18.79 1.52 -13.01
CA VAL A 49 19.29 0.17 -13.27
C VAL A 49 19.22 -0.18 -14.76
N TYR A 50 18.18 0.28 -15.47
CA TYR A 50 18.11 0.13 -16.92
C TYR A 50 19.23 0.93 -17.63
N GLY A 51 19.49 2.16 -17.17
CA GLY A 51 20.58 3.01 -17.69
C GLY A 51 21.96 2.41 -17.42
N ILE A 52 22.22 1.95 -16.20
CA ILE A 52 23.49 1.33 -15.79
C ILE A 52 23.70 0.00 -16.51
N GLY A 53 22.63 -0.74 -16.79
CA GLY A 53 22.66 -1.99 -17.56
C GLY A 53 23.17 -1.83 -18.99
N GLN A 54 23.20 -0.62 -19.55
CA GLN A 54 23.76 -0.35 -20.88
C GLN A 54 25.27 -0.13 -20.85
N ILE A 55 25.85 0.19 -19.69
CA ILE A 55 27.28 0.47 -19.50
C ILE A 55 28.03 -0.80 -19.05
N MET A 56 27.33 -1.71 -18.38
CA MET A 56 27.86 -2.98 -17.90
C MET A 56 27.74 -4.07 -18.98
N GLY A 57 28.74 -4.94 -19.10
CA GLY A 57 28.86 -5.95 -20.17
C GLY A 57 27.69 -6.93 -20.32
N ALA A 58 27.73 -7.75 -21.38
CA ALA A 58 26.61 -8.59 -21.85
C ALA A 58 25.94 -9.48 -20.79
N GLU A 59 26.69 -9.94 -19.78
CA GLU A 59 26.17 -10.79 -18.71
C GLU A 59 25.41 -10.01 -17.62
N THR A 60 25.83 -8.78 -17.33
CA THR A 60 25.21 -7.89 -16.33
C THR A 60 24.01 -7.14 -16.90
N ARG A 61 23.99 -6.88 -18.22
CA ARG A 61 22.82 -6.33 -18.93
C ARG A 61 21.59 -7.23 -18.82
N ALA A 62 21.77 -8.55 -18.93
CA ALA A 62 20.69 -9.53 -18.83
C ALA A 62 20.10 -9.60 -17.41
N ARG A 63 20.93 -9.47 -16.37
CA ARG A 63 20.46 -9.51 -14.97
C ARG A 63 19.84 -8.17 -14.54
N ALA A 64 20.44 -7.04 -14.92
CA ALA A 64 19.93 -5.71 -14.59
C ALA A 64 18.54 -5.44 -15.21
N SER A 65 18.31 -5.89 -16.45
CA SER A 65 17.02 -5.73 -17.13
C SER A 65 15.89 -6.53 -16.47
N VAL A 66 16.16 -7.73 -15.96
CA VAL A 66 15.18 -8.52 -15.19
C VAL A 66 14.82 -7.82 -13.88
N TRP A 67 15.79 -7.22 -13.20
CA TRP A 67 15.53 -6.51 -11.94
C TRP A 67 14.75 -5.22 -12.18
N ALA A 68 15.10 -4.45 -13.22
CA ALA A 68 14.39 -3.24 -13.59
C ALA A 68 12.93 -3.51 -13.99
N THR A 69 12.67 -4.59 -14.74
CA THR A 69 11.30 -4.97 -15.13
C THR A 69 10.48 -5.45 -13.94
N ALA A 70 11.07 -6.22 -13.01
CA ALA A 70 10.41 -6.59 -11.76
C ALA A 70 10.06 -5.38 -10.88
N MET A 71 10.93 -4.38 -10.81
CA MET A 71 10.68 -3.13 -10.06
C MET A 71 9.57 -2.30 -10.72
N LEU A 72 9.59 -2.20 -12.05
CA LEU A 72 8.57 -1.49 -12.82
C LEU A 72 7.20 -2.16 -12.70
N THR A 73 7.11 -3.48 -12.86
CA THR A 73 5.83 -4.20 -12.74
C THR A 73 5.30 -4.17 -11.31
N GLY A 74 6.16 -4.28 -10.30
CA GLY A 74 5.77 -4.09 -8.90
C GLY A 74 5.15 -2.72 -8.62
N ALA A 75 5.75 -1.65 -9.16
CA ALA A 75 5.22 -0.29 -9.04
C ALA A 75 3.86 -0.13 -9.75
N VAL A 76 3.73 -0.66 -10.97
CA VAL A 76 2.48 -0.63 -11.74
C VAL A 76 1.36 -1.38 -11.01
N ILE A 77 1.65 -2.58 -10.50
CA ILE A 77 0.66 -3.39 -9.76
C ILE A 77 0.24 -2.67 -8.47
N ALA A 78 1.16 -2.04 -7.73
CA ALA A 78 0.83 -1.30 -6.52
C ALA A 78 -0.15 -0.14 -6.80
N ILE A 79 0.06 0.60 -7.90
CA ILE A 79 -0.85 1.67 -8.33
C ILE A 79 -2.24 1.10 -8.69
N ILE A 80 -2.28 -0.02 -9.42
CA ILE A 80 -3.53 -0.67 -9.81
C ILE A 80 -4.31 -1.13 -8.56
N ILE A 81 -3.63 -1.76 -7.60
CA ILE A 81 -4.26 -2.21 -6.35
C ILE A 81 -4.83 -1.01 -5.58
N TYR A 82 -4.10 0.10 -5.49
CA TYR A 82 -4.56 1.31 -4.81
C TYR A 82 -5.89 1.83 -5.39
N VAL A 83 -6.05 1.79 -6.71
CA VAL A 83 -7.29 2.23 -7.39
C VAL A 83 -8.41 1.19 -7.28
N LEU A 84 -8.09 -0.11 -7.38
CA LEU A 84 -9.09 -1.18 -7.35
C LEU A 84 -9.64 -1.45 -5.94
N THR A 85 -8.86 -1.22 -4.90
CA THR A 85 -9.24 -1.49 -3.50
C THR A 85 -10.57 -0.81 -3.12
N PRO A 86 -10.74 0.52 -3.25
CA PRO A 86 -12.01 1.15 -2.89
C PRO A 86 -13.19 0.69 -3.76
N LEU A 87 -12.96 0.30 -5.02
CA LEU A 87 -14.01 -0.21 -5.91
C LEU A 87 -14.56 -1.56 -5.42
N ILE A 88 -13.69 -2.44 -4.95
CA ILE A 88 -14.09 -3.76 -4.43
C ILE A 88 -14.79 -3.60 -3.08
N LEU A 89 -14.30 -2.71 -2.21
CA LEU A 89 -14.88 -2.47 -0.89
C LEU A 89 -16.31 -1.90 -0.97
N GLN A 90 -16.62 -1.05 -1.96
CA GLN A 90 -17.97 -0.53 -2.21
C GLN A 90 -18.99 -1.63 -2.56
N GLN A 91 -18.55 -2.70 -3.20
CA GLN A 91 -19.42 -3.82 -3.57
C GLN A 91 -19.62 -4.80 -2.40
N LEU A 92 -18.65 -4.91 -1.49
CA LEU A 92 -18.71 -5.83 -0.35
C LEU A 92 -19.40 -5.24 0.88
N VAL A 93 -19.36 -3.92 1.08
CA VAL A 93 -20.02 -3.23 2.20
C VAL A 93 -21.12 -2.31 1.65
N PRO A 94 -22.35 -2.83 1.43
CA PRO A 94 -23.45 -2.01 0.95
C PRO A 94 -23.81 -0.94 2.00
N GLY A 95 -23.32 0.29 1.79
CA GLY A 95 -23.73 1.49 2.53
C GLY A 95 -22.73 2.10 3.52
N GLY A 96 -21.50 1.57 3.64
CA GLY A 96 -20.57 2.00 4.71
C GLY A 96 -19.27 2.70 4.28
N VAL A 97 -18.91 2.65 3.00
CA VAL A 97 -17.67 3.29 2.52
C VAL A 97 -18.02 4.61 1.83
N GLY A 98 -17.81 5.72 2.54
CA GLY A 98 -17.84 7.05 1.95
C GLY A 98 -16.96 7.08 0.70
N GLN A 99 -17.46 7.73 -0.37
CA GLN A 99 -16.77 7.89 -1.65
C GLN A 99 -15.29 8.23 -1.44
N VAL A 100 -14.41 7.27 -1.73
CA VAL A 100 -12.97 7.54 -1.82
C VAL A 100 -12.77 8.38 -3.06
N ASN A 101 -12.67 9.69 -2.86
CA ASN A 101 -12.54 10.65 -3.94
C ASN A 101 -11.11 10.54 -4.51
N ILE A 102 -10.97 9.93 -5.69
CA ILE A 102 -9.70 9.65 -6.38
C ILE A 102 -8.99 10.96 -6.86
N GLY A 103 -9.55 12.14 -6.54
CA GLY A 103 -9.07 13.44 -7.00
C GLY A 103 -8.20 14.24 -6.03
N ALA A 104 -8.17 13.94 -4.72
CA ALA A 104 -7.38 14.73 -3.77
C ALA A 104 -7.20 13.97 -2.46
N GLY A 105 -6.01 13.41 -2.19
CA GLY A 105 -5.59 12.99 -0.85
C GLY A 105 -6.62 12.19 -0.05
N GLY A 106 -7.42 11.35 -0.70
CA GLY A 106 -8.45 10.55 -0.03
C GLY A 106 -7.78 9.45 0.77
N ASP A 107 -7.51 9.71 2.05
CA ASP A 107 -6.83 8.76 2.93
C ASP A 107 -7.67 7.47 3.04
N PRO A 108 -7.25 6.33 2.46
CA PRO A 108 -8.00 5.08 2.54
C PRO A 108 -8.11 4.57 3.98
N CYS A 109 -7.28 5.12 4.87
CA CYS A 109 -7.29 4.85 6.31
C CYS A 109 -8.44 5.56 7.05
N ALA A 110 -9.03 6.62 6.47
CA ALA A 110 -10.18 7.31 7.05
C ALA A 110 -11.44 6.42 7.08
N ALA A 111 -11.57 5.49 6.13
CA ALA A 111 -12.67 4.52 6.11
C ALA A 111 -12.61 3.49 7.25
N ILE A 112 -11.43 3.26 7.85
CA ILE A 112 -11.24 2.34 8.99
C ILE A 112 -11.60 3.03 10.33
N GLY A 113 -11.48 4.36 10.37
CA GLY A 113 -11.77 5.18 11.55
C GLY A 113 -13.23 5.18 11.95
N GLY A 114 -14.15 4.90 11.01
CA GLY A 114 -15.57 5.11 11.25
C GLY A 114 -15.86 6.59 11.46
N THR A 115 -16.95 7.05 10.89
CA THR A 115 -17.54 8.32 11.26
C THR A 115 -17.93 8.27 12.74
N SER A 116 -17.07 8.72 13.65
CA SER A 116 -17.57 9.45 14.81
C SER A 116 -17.99 10.82 14.31
N SER A 117 -19.11 10.84 13.59
CA SER A 117 -19.96 12.01 13.50
C SER A 117 -20.14 12.47 14.93
N GLU A 118 -19.54 13.62 15.24
CA GLU A 118 -20.01 14.52 16.26
C GLU A 118 -21.53 14.68 16.06
N SER A 119 -22.31 13.91 16.81
CA SER A 119 -23.70 14.22 17.10
C SER A 119 -23.72 14.89 18.47
N THR A 120 -23.07 16.05 18.55
CA THR A 120 -23.31 17.04 19.59
C THR A 120 -24.72 17.60 19.36
N SER A 121 -25.68 17.04 20.10
CA SER A 121 -26.82 17.83 20.59
C SER A 121 -26.38 18.60 21.83
#